data_AF-A0A1I1PMT1-F1
#
_entry.id   AF-A0A1I1PMT1-F1
#
_cell.length_a   1.000
_cell.length_b   1.000
_cell.length_c   1.000
_cell.angle_alpha   90.00
_cell.angle_beta   90.00
_cell.angle_gamma   90.00
#
_symmetry.space_group_name_H-M   'P 1'
#
loop_
_entity.id
_entity.type
_entity.pdbx_description
1 polymer ?
#
loop_
_entity_poly.entity_id
_entity_poly.type
_entity_poly.pdbx_seq_one_letter_code
_entity_poly.pdbx_strand_id
1 'polypeptide(L)'
;MNAPLVTCRSLTTDGSCLTVTASVRPRGGRADVKCSVPDAPALAQRMQEVVRLARHTEPRFDSRDQVVLSLDRAPAPGSRDWELACVLADRMVRGLWQPQRPVVANGWSDAWHLGRVDGHGLRQVPPGVLAGGEGGLPHLGALTGHPDPAAAVSAARAWFPLVSGGAGDSLCWVEVSVRPAAHGEDEESSIAGPGVDAALQAQVRAVLAGARHHDGRGAGQWRTTVRFGEARFQGASFELALVMADRMARGREFLARGRVLATGQSSAWHAGRVDTVEGLGPKCALLAREAAPGDRILVPRAWEAQLPPLWREELRARGASVACVDRIGII
;
A
#
# COMPACT_ATOMS: atom_id res chain seq x y z
N MET A 1 2.62 -42.78 -7.25
CA MET A 1 1.92 -41.55 -7.67
C MET A 1 2.87 -40.74 -8.54
N ASN A 2 2.48 -40.43 -9.78
CA ASN A 2 3.31 -39.58 -10.65
C ASN A 2 3.40 -38.18 -10.02
N ALA A 3 4.61 -37.64 -9.98
CA ALA A 3 4.83 -36.27 -9.52
C ALA A 3 3.98 -35.29 -10.36
N PRO A 4 3.38 -34.24 -9.75
CA PRO A 4 2.69 -33.21 -10.50
C PRO A 4 3.67 -32.57 -11.48
N LEU A 5 3.28 -32.55 -12.77
CA LEU A 5 4.03 -31.95 -13.86
C LEU A 5 3.22 -30.76 -14.37
N VAL A 6 3.84 -29.58 -14.44
CA VAL A 6 3.20 -28.38 -14.97
C VAL A 6 4.08 -27.75 -16.04
N THR A 7 3.44 -27.01 -16.95
CA THR A 7 4.13 -26.27 -18.01
C THR A 7 3.69 -24.82 -18.04
N CYS A 8 4.65 -23.92 -18.21
CA CYS A 8 4.42 -22.51 -18.54
C CYS A 8 5.25 -22.16 -19.77
N ARG A 9 4.73 -21.33 -20.67
CA ARG A 9 5.45 -20.92 -21.89
C ARG A 9 5.87 -19.45 -21.81
N SER A 10 6.89 -19.09 -22.56
CA SER A 10 7.30 -17.70 -22.82
C SER A 10 7.47 -17.52 -24.33
N LEU A 11 6.98 -16.39 -24.87
CA LEU A 11 7.26 -16.03 -26.26
C LEU A 11 8.69 -15.51 -26.38
N THR A 12 9.35 -15.85 -27.48
CA THR A 12 10.62 -15.27 -27.89
C THR A 12 10.40 -14.17 -28.91
N THR A 13 11.46 -13.40 -29.18
CA THR A 13 11.42 -12.27 -30.12
C THR A 13 11.07 -12.66 -31.56
N ASP A 14 11.35 -13.90 -31.94
CA ASP A 14 10.97 -14.49 -33.23
C ASP A 14 9.53 -15.05 -33.26
N GLY A 15 8.76 -14.89 -32.17
CA GLY A 15 7.39 -15.37 -32.03
C GLY A 15 7.27 -16.85 -31.69
N SER A 16 8.37 -17.59 -31.59
CA SER A 16 8.35 -18.99 -31.12
C SER A 16 8.10 -19.07 -29.61
N CYS A 17 7.78 -20.27 -29.11
CA CYS A 17 7.58 -20.49 -27.67
C CYS A 17 8.79 -21.23 -27.07
N LEU A 18 9.25 -20.75 -25.92
CA LEU A 18 10.06 -21.50 -24.97
C LEU A 18 9.13 -22.17 -23.96
N THR A 19 9.42 -23.42 -23.61
CA THR A 19 8.62 -24.19 -22.66
C THR A 19 9.40 -24.39 -21.37
N VAL A 20 8.86 -23.86 -20.28
CA VAL A 20 9.28 -24.18 -18.91
C VAL A 20 8.46 -25.35 -18.41
N THR A 21 9.14 -26.41 -17.99
CA THR A 21 8.51 -27.56 -17.34
C THR A 21 8.95 -27.61 -15.89
N ALA A 22 8.01 -27.78 -14.96
CA ALA A 22 8.31 -27.93 -13.53
C ALA A 22 7.69 -29.21 -12.96
N SER A 23 8.43 -29.88 -12.09
CA SER A 23 7.99 -31.06 -11.35
C SER A 23 8.44 -31.02 -9.89
N VAL A 24 7.69 -31.70 -9.01
CA VAL A 24 8.03 -31.82 -7.59
C VAL A 24 8.52 -33.23 -7.28
N ARG A 25 9.56 -33.36 -6.46
CA ARG A 25 9.99 -34.65 -5.91
C ARG A 25 10.48 -34.52 -4.47
N PRO A 26 10.49 -35.61 -3.68
CA PRO A 26 11.03 -35.57 -2.33
C PRO A 26 12.46 -35.06 -2.30
N ARG A 27 12.75 -34.07 -1.43
CA ARG A 27 14.05 -33.38 -1.42
C ARG A 27 15.20 -34.31 -1.11
N GLY A 28 15.08 -35.13 -0.06
CA GLY A 28 16.10 -36.14 0.31
C GLY A 28 17.51 -35.55 0.45
N GLY A 29 17.64 -34.39 1.11
CA GLY A 29 18.93 -33.70 1.30
C GLY A 29 19.44 -32.89 0.10
N ARG A 30 18.72 -32.86 -1.03
CA ARG A 30 19.11 -32.08 -2.22
C ARG A 30 18.74 -30.59 -2.07
N ALA A 31 19.14 -29.78 -3.06
CA ALA A 31 18.68 -28.39 -3.14
C ALA A 31 17.15 -28.28 -3.20
N ASP A 32 16.61 -27.19 -2.68
CA ASP A 32 15.17 -26.84 -2.73
C ASP A 32 14.65 -26.61 -4.17
N VAL A 33 15.52 -26.14 -5.05
CA VAL A 33 15.26 -25.97 -6.48
C VAL A 33 16.42 -26.54 -7.27
N LYS A 34 16.14 -27.31 -8.31
CA LYS A 34 17.11 -27.73 -9.33
C LYS A 34 16.64 -27.21 -10.69
N CYS A 35 17.54 -26.55 -11.40
CA CYS A 35 17.27 -25.96 -12.71
C CYS A 35 18.14 -26.62 -13.78
N SER A 36 17.62 -26.81 -14.99
CA SER A 36 18.40 -27.28 -16.15
C SER A 36 18.01 -26.54 -17.42
N VAL A 37 19.01 -26.15 -18.21
CA VAL A 37 18.85 -25.56 -19.53
C VAL A 37 19.85 -26.25 -20.46
N PRO A 38 19.43 -26.75 -21.64
CA PRO A 38 20.33 -27.41 -22.59
C PRO A 38 21.53 -26.51 -22.92
N ASP A 39 22.73 -27.08 -22.77
CA ASP A 39 24.03 -26.45 -23.09
C ASP A 39 24.28 -25.07 -22.46
N ALA A 40 23.54 -24.70 -21.40
CA ALA A 40 23.60 -23.38 -20.78
C ALA A 40 23.56 -23.42 -19.25
N PRO A 41 24.62 -23.93 -18.57
CA PRO A 41 24.65 -24.06 -17.12
C PRO A 41 24.54 -22.71 -16.37
N ALA A 42 25.07 -21.62 -16.94
CA ALA A 42 24.92 -20.28 -16.36
C ALA A 42 23.45 -19.80 -16.35
N LEU A 43 22.68 -20.11 -17.40
CA LEU A 43 21.25 -19.82 -17.44
C LEU A 43 20.47 -20.69 -16.45
N ALA A 44 20.89 -21.94 -16.22
CA ALA A 44 20.29 -22.77 -15.18
C ALA A 44 20.52 -22.19 -13.77
N GLN A 45 21.70 -21.63 -13.50
CA GLN A 45 21.98 -20.91 -12.24
C GLN A 45 21.11 -19.66 -12.10
N ARG A 46 21.00 -18.85 -13.16
CA ARG A 46 20.12 -17.67 -13.17
C ARG A 46 18.65 -18.05 -12.95
N MET A 47 18.16 -19.09 -13.62
CA MET A 47 16.81 -19.60 -13.42
C MET A 47 16.58 -20.02 -11.96
N GLN A 48 17.57 -20.66 -11.34
CA GLN A 48 17.51 -21.03 -9.92
C GLN A 48 17.48 -19.80 -9.01
N GLU A 49 18.30 -18.79 -9.28
CA GLU A 49 18.33 -17.53 -8.54
C GLU A 49 16.99 -16.80 -8.61
N VAL A 50 16.44 -16.62 -9.81
CA VAL A 50 15.15 -15.93 -10.04
C VAL A 50 14.03 -16.59 -9.23
N VAL A 51 13.92 -17.91 -9.31
CA VAL A 51 12.89 -18.66 -8.57
C VAL A 51 13.09 -18.54 -7.06
N ARG A 52 14.33 -18.65 -6.57
CA ARG A 52 14.62 -18.50 -5.14
C ARG A 52 14.28 -17.11 -4.62
N LEU A 53 14.64 -16.06 -5.38
CA LEU A 53 14.29 -14.69 -5.01
C LEU A 53 12.77 -14.52 -4.95
N ALA A 54 12.03 -14.97 -5.97
CA ALA A 54 10.58 -14.86 -6.01
C ALA A 54 9.87 -15.58 -4.84
N ARG A 55 10.45 -16.68 -4.31
CA ARG A 55 9.90 -17.40 -3.16
C ARG A 55 9.91 -16.59 -1.86
N HIS A 56 10.75 -15.56 -1.72
CA HIS A 56 10.72 -14.68 -0.55
C HIS A 56 9.41 -13.90 -0.37
N THR A 57 8.59 -13.85 -1.42
CA THR A 57 7.31 -13.14 -1.41
C THR A 57 6.14 -14.02 -0.96
N GLU A 58 6.41 -15.30 -0.66
CA GLU A 58 5.38 -16.28 -0.36
C GLU A 58 5.08 -16.32 1.13
N PRO A 59 3.79 -16.40 1.53
CA PRO A 59 3.41 -16.41 2.95
C PRO A 59 3.84 -17.70 3.66
N ARG A 60 4.12 -18.78 2.91
CA ARG A 60 4.54 -20.08 3.44
C ARG A 60 5.61 -20.68 2.53
N PHE A 61 6.80 -20.88 3.07
CA PHE A 61 7.88 -21.59 2.40
C PHE A 61 7.91 -23.05 2.90
N ASP A 62 7.57 -24.01 2.03
CA ASP A 62 7.74 -25.44 2.30
C ASP A 62 9.02 -25.95 1.64
N SER A 63 9.98 -26.36 2.46
CA SER A 63 11.31 -26.80 2.02
C SER A 63 11.49 -28.31 1.97
N ARG A 64 10.42 -29.09 2.21
CA ARG A 64 10.47 -30.56 2.24
C ARG A 64 10.59 -31.18 0.85
N ASP A 65 10.16 -30.44 -0.16
CA ASP A 65 10.17 -30.85 -1.55
C ASP A 65 11.23 -30.14 -2.36
N GLN A 66 11.78 -30.84 -3.34
CA GLN A 66 12.63 -30.27 -4.38
C GLN A 66 11.78 -30.01 -5.61
N VAL A 67 11.79 -28.77 -6.10
CA VAL A 67 11.27 -28.45 -7.42
C VAL A 67 12.36 -28.62 -8.47
N VAL A 68 12.04 -29.30 -9.57
CA VAL A 68 12.91 -29.41 -10.74
C VAL A 68 12.29 -28.61 -11.88
N LEU A 69 12.98 -27.57 -12.34
CA LEU A 69 12.61 -26.77 -13.51
C LEU A 69 13.53 -27.04 -14.68
N SER A 70 12.97 -27.12 -15.88
CA SER A 70 13.74 -27.22 -17.12
C SER A 70 13.19 -26.31 -18.21
N LEU A 71 14.09 -25.72 -19.00
CA LEU A 71 13.77 -25.14 -20.30
C LEU A 71 14.00 -26.18 -21.40
N ASP A 72 13.16 -26.16 -22.43
CA ASP A 72 13.27 -27.03 -23.61
C ASP A 72 14.46 -26.66 -24.52
N ARG A 73 14.85 -25.38 -24.54
CA ARG A 73 16.07 -24.88 -25.19
C ARG A 73 16.60 -23.63 -24.49
N ALA A 74 17.84 -23.25 -24.79
CA ALA A 74 18.40 -21.99 -24.32
C ALA A 74 17.68 -20.79 -24.99
N PRO A 75 17.27 -19.75 -24.23
CA PRO A 75 16.78 -18.50 -24.78
C PRO A 75 17.89 -17.74 -25.54
N ALA A 76 17.49 -16.80 -26.38
CA ALA A 76 18.43 -15.91 -27.07
C ALA A 76 19.30 -15.14 -26.06
N PRO A 77 20.59 -14.87 -26.38
CA PRO A 77 21.47 -14.12 -25.49
C PRO A 77 20.87 -12.77 -25.05
N GLY A 78 20.94 -12.48 -23.76
CA GLY A 78 20.40 -11.26 -23.17
C GLY A 78 18.87 -11.22 -23.00
N SER A 79 18.13 -12.20 -23.53
CA SER A 79 16.69 -12.29 -23.29
C SER A 79 16.39 -12.67 -21.84
N ARG A 80 15.44 -11.96 -21.24
CA ARG A 80 14.97 -12.19 -19.86
C ARG A 80 13.47 -12.43 -19.75
N ASP A 81 12.73 -12.38 -20.86
CA ASP A 81 11.27 -12.54 -20.88
C ASP A 81 10.79 -13.88 -20.31
N TRP A 82 11.63 -14.89 -20.34
CA TRP A 82 11.34 -16.22 -19.80
C TRP A 82 11.35 -16.28 -18.26
N GLU A 83 11.92 -15.28 -17.57
CA GLU A 83 12.07 -15.30 -16.11
C GLU A 83 10.72 -15.44 -15.40
N LEU A 84 9.70 -14.67 -15.83
CA LEU A 84 8.35 -14.75 -15.27
C LEU A 84 7.73 -16.15 -15.47
N ALA A 85 7.91 -16.77 -16.63
CA ALA A 85 7.40 -18.12 -16.90
C ALA A 85 8.00 -19.15 -15.93
N CYS A 86 9.28 -19.00 -15.56
CA CYS A 86 9.93 -19.85 -14.55
C CYS A 86 9.33 -19.66 -13.15
N VAL A 87 9.10 -18.42 -12.74
CA VAL A 87 8.44 -18.11 -11.45
C VAL A 87 7.03 -18.71 -11.39
N LEU A 88 6.25 -18.58 -12.46
CA LEU A 88 4.90 -19.12 -12.51
C LEU A 88 4.89 -20.65 -12.50
N ALA A 89 5.76 -21.30 -13.28
CA ALA A 89 5.88 -22.76 -13.29
C ALA A 89 6.21 -23.31 -11.89
N ASP A 90 7.13 -22.65 -11.16
CA ASP A 90 7.47 -23.02 -9.79
C ASP A 90 6.28 -22.89 -8.81
N ARG A 91 5.47 -21.84 -8.94
CA ARG A 91 4.28 -21.66 -8.09
C ARG A 91 3.15 -22.61 -8.44
N MET A 92 2.95 -22.88 -9.74
CA MET A 92 1.96 -23.82 -10.23
C MET A 92 2.24 -25.23 -9.70
N VAL A 93 3.49 -25.68 -9.79
CA VAL A 93 3.83 -27.06 -9.40
C VAL A 93 3.73 -27.28 -7.88
N ARG A 94 3.89 -26.21 -7.10
CA ARG A 94 3.70 -26.19 -5.64
C ARG A 94 2.28 -25.84 -5.21
N GLY A 95 1.37 -25.63 -6.16
CA GLY A 95 -0.04 -25.32 -5.89
C GLY A 95 -0.31 -23.94 -5.29
N LEU A 96 0.66 -23.02 -5.33
CA LEU A 96 0.49 -21.65 -4.82
C LEU A 96 -0.36 -20.77 -5.72
N TRP A 97 -0.41 -21.10 -7.01
CA TRP A 97 -1.25 -20.43 -7.98
C TRP A 97 -1.66 -21.42 -9.06
N GLN A 98 -2.96 -21.46 -9.38
CA GLN A 98 -3.49 -22.32 -10.44
C GLN A 98 -4.24 -21.46 -11.46
N PRO A 99 -3.75 -21.37 -12.70
CA PRO A 99 -4.43 -20.63 -13.74
C PRO A 99 -5.65 -21.40 -14.26
N GLN A 100 -6.68 -20.68 -14.69
CA GLN A 100 -7.87 -21.30 -15.32
C GLN A 100 -7.61 -21.80 -16.75
N ARG A 101 -6.49 -21.37 -17.37
CA ARG A 101 -6.10 -21.72 -18.74
C ARG A 101 -4.58 -21.91 -18.83
N PRO A 102 -4.06 -22.61 -19.84
CA PRO A 102 -2.62 -22.68 -20.09
C PRO A 102 -2.02 -21.27 -20.15
N VAL A 103 -0.84 -21.11 -19.54
CA VAL A 103 -0.22 -19.79 -19.35
C VAL A 103 0.95 -19.63 -20.31
N VAL A 104 0.90 -18.52 -21.04
CA VAL A 104 2.05 -17.94 -21.72
C VAL A 104 2.38 -16.65 -20.97
N ALA A 105 3.59 -16.52 -20.47
CA ALA A 105 4.01 -15.38 -19.66
C ALA A 105 5.37 -14.86 -20.11
N ASN A 106 5.46 -13.55 -20.22
CA ASN A 106 6.66 -12.83 -20.62
C ASN A 106 6.94 -11.74 -19.61
N GLY A 107 8.10 -11.77 -18.96
CA GLY A 107 8.56 -10.66 -18.15
C GLY A 107 9.81 -10.97 -17.32
N TRP A 108 10.42 -9.91 -16.80
CA TRP A 108 11.61 -9.95 -15.96
C TRP A 108 11.46 -9.09 -14.72
N SER A 109 12.36 -9.27 -13.76
CA SER A 109 12.57 -8.30 -12.69
C SER A 109 13.99 -8.33 -12.14
N ASP A 110 14.46 -7.20 -11.66
CA ASP A 110 15.67 -7.07 -10.84
C ASP A 110 15.34 -7.16 -9.33
N ALA A 111 14.06 -7.07 -8.97
CA ALA A 111 13.57 -7.07 -7.61
C ALA A 111 12.61 -8.25 -7.32
N TRP A 112 12.92 -9.45 -7.83
CA TRP A 112 12.12 -10.65 -7.60
C TRP A 112 11.86 -10.96 -6.11
N HIS A 113 12.80 -10.64 -5.22
CA HIS A 113 12.66 -10.80 -3.77
C HIS A 113 11.59 -9.89 -3.14
N LEU A 114 11.22 -8.80 -3.83
CA LEU A 114 10.13 -7.91 -3.48
C LEU A 114 8.82 -8.27 -4.19
N GLY A 115 8.87 -9.21 -5.13
CA GLY A 115 7.72 -9.65 -5.91
C GLY A 115 7.29 -8.68 -7.00
N ARG A 116 8.14 -7.69 -7.33
CA ARG A 116 7.92 -6.81 -8.48
C ARG A 116 8.14 -7.56 -9.78
N VAL A 117 7.50 -7.08 -10.83
CA VAL A 117 7.72 -7.50 -12.21
C VAL A 117 7.94 -6.23 -13.02
N ASP A 118 9.16 -6.01 -13.49
CA ASP A 118 9.59 -4.69 -13.99
C ASP A 118 9.16 -4.44 -15.44
N GLY A 119 9.10 -5.48 -16.27
CA GLY A 119 8.75 -5.30 -17.68
C GLY A 119 8.71 -6.59 -18.48
N HIS A 120 8.54 -6.43 -19.80
CA HIS A 120 8.55 -7.47 -20.82
C HIS A 120 9.09 -6.91 -22.15
N GLY A 121 9.61 -7.79 -23.01
CA GLY A 121 10.31 -7.41 -24.25
C GLY A 121 9.44 -7.45 -25.49
N LEU A 122 8.18 -7.87 -25.36
CA LEU A 122 7.21 -7.90 -26.45
C LEU A 122 6.81 -6.48 -26.85
N ARG A 123 7.00 -6.14 -28.13
CA ARG A 123 6.55 -4.84 -28.67
C ARG A 123 5.02 -4.70 -28.67
N GLN A 124 4.33 -5.81 -28.84
CA GLN A 124 2.88 -5.93 -28.75
C GLN A 124 2.57 -7.21 -27.99
N VAL A 125 1.75 -7.11 -26.95
CA VAL A 125 1.37 -8.26 -26.14
C VAL A 125 0.21 -8.98 -26.82
N PRO A 126 0.38 -10.24 -27.30
CA PRO A 126 -0.71 -10.97 -27.92
C PRO A 126 -1.84 -11.27 -26.92
N PRO A 127 -3.10 -11.38 -27.37
CA PRO A 127 -4.20 -11.76 -26.50
C PRO A 127 -3.93 -13.07 -25.76
N GLY A 128 -4.14 -13.07 -24.44
CA GLY A 128 -3.95 -14.24 -23.58
C GLY A 128 -2.53 -14.44 -23.06
N VAL A 129 -1.56 -13.61 -23.47
CA VAL A 129 -0.21 -13.59 -22.88
C VAL A 129 -0.22 -12.72 -21.63
N LEU A 130 0.35 -13.25 -20.54
CA LEU A 130 0.58 -12.51 -19.31
C LEU A 130 1.92 -11.76 -19.42
N ALA A 131 1.85 -10.49 -19.80
CA ALA A 131 3.01 -9.61 -19.83
C ALA A 131 3.33 -9.07 -18.43
N GLY A 132 4.61 -8.97 -18.07
CA GLY A 132 5.10 -8.33 -16.85
C GLY A 132 5.25 -6.81 -16.99
N GLY A 133 5.21 -6.08 -15.88
CA GLY A 133 5.39 -4.62 -15.86
C GLY A 133 4.08 -3.83 -15.95
N GLU A 134 4.23 -2.52 -16.17
CA GLU A 134 3.10 -1.58 -16.27
C GLU A 134 2.19 -1.91 -17.46
N GLY A 135 0.87 -1.95 -17.23
CA GLY A 135 -0.10 -2.41 -18.23
C GLY A 135 -0.27 -3.94 -18.33
N GLY A 136 0.54 -4.71 -17.59
CA GLY A 136 0.45 -6.16 -17.48
C GLY A 136 0.30 -6.61 -16.01
N LEU A 137 1.15 -7.54 -15.59
CA LEU A 137 1.30 -7.98 -14.20
C LEU A 137 2.39 -7.13 -13.52
N PRO A 138 2.05 -6.19 -12.62
CA PRO A 138 3.04 -5.31 -11.99
C PRO A 138 3.78 -5.97 -10.82
N HIS A 139 3.15 -6.94 -10.14
CA HIS A 139 3.74 -7.68 -9.04
C HIS A 139 3.06 -9.05 -8.89
N LEU A 140 3.75 -9.96 -8.22
CA LEU A 140 3.37 -11.36 -8.08
C LEU A 140 2.09 -11.57 -7.24
N GLY A 141 1.83 -10.69 -6.26
CA GLY A 141 0.60 -10.72 -5.45
C GLY A 141 -0.68 -10.50 -6.27
N ALA A 142 -0.62 -9.75 -7.36
CA ALA A 142 -1.77 -9.44 -8.21
C ALA A 142 -2.41 -10.69 -8.83
N LEU A 143 -1.63 -11.77 -9.04
CA LEU A 143 -2.11 -13.07 -9.52
C LEU A 143 -3.20 -13.70 -8.63
N THR A 144 -3.23 -13.30 -7.36
CA THR A 144 -4.12 -13.84 -6.33
C THR A 144 -4.96 -12.73 -5.68
N GLY A 145 -4.98 -11.53 -6.27
CA GLY A 145 -5.70 -10.38 -5.72
C GLY A 145 -5.09 -9.79 -4.45
N HIS A 146 -3.88 -10.19 -4.06
CA HIS A 146 -3.17 -9.59 -2.93
C HIS A 146 -2.54 -8.27 -3.35
N PRO A 147 -2.45 -7.27 -2.45
CA PRO A 147 -1.78 -6.00 -2.73
C PRO A 147 -0.26 -6.20 -2.93
N ASP A 148 0.41 -5.22 -3.54
CA ASP A 148 1.86 -5.25 -3.73
C ASP A 148 2.58 -5.21 -2.36
N PRO A 149 3.27 -6.30 -1.95
CA PRO A 149 4.02 -6.33 -0.70
C PRO A 149 5.15 -5.30 -0.65
N ALA A 150 5.66 -4.90 -1.82
CA ALA A 150 6.76 -3.95 -1.98
C ALA A 150 6.31 -2.53 -2.29
N ALA A 151 5.01 -2.26 -2.29
CA ALA A 151 4.49 -0.90 -2.39
C ALA A 151 4.67 -0.10 -1.10
N ALA A 152 5.22 -0.70 -0.02
CA ALA A 152 5.50 -0.07 1.28
C ALA A 152 4.37 0.90 1.66
N VAL A 153 3.14 0.38 1.71
CA VAL A 153 1.98 1.21 2.03
C VAL A 153 1.99 1.46 3.52
N SER A 154 2.18 2.71 3.90
CA SER A 154 1.95 3.16 5.26
C SER A 154 0.58 3.82 5.31
N ALA A 155 -0.22 3.43 6.29
CA ALA A 155 -1.56 3.97 6.47
C ALA A 155 -1.77 4.37 7.93
N ALA A 156 -2.48 5.47 8.13
CA ALA A 156 -2.87 5.90 9.45
C ALA A 156 -4.27 6.52 9.42
N ARG A 157 -4.94 6.47 10.58
CA ARG A 157 -6.31 6.92 10.74
C ARG A 157 -6.40 7.93 11.87
N ALA A 158 -7.19 8.97 11.64
CA ALA A 158 -7.64 9.91 12.66
C ALA A 158 -9.16 10.02 12.61
N TRP A 159 -9.76 10.56 13.66
CA TRP A 159 -11.20 10.70 13.80
C TRP A 159 -11.54 12.16 14.07
N PHE A 160 -12.68 12.61 13.58
CA PHE A 160 -13.21 13.95 13.80
C PHE A 160 -14.69 13.89 14.17
N PRO A 161 -15.18 14.84 14.98
CA PRO A 161 -16.57 14.89 15.39
C PRO A 161 -17.47 15.37 14.24
N LEU A 162 -18.50 14.58 13.92
CA LEU A 162 -19.65 15.00 13.14
C LEU A 162 -20.79 15.34 14.10
N VAL A 163 -21.19 16.61 14.12
CA VAL A 163 -22.29 17.10 14.95
C VAL A 163 -23.38 17.64 14.05
N SER A 164 -24.56 17.04 14.17
CA SER A 164 -25.82 17.43 13.54
C SER A 164 -26.82 18.01 14.55
N GLY A 165 -26.53 17.94 15.85
CA GLY A 165 -27.38 18.43 16.92
C GLY A 165 -28.43 17.42 17.40
N GLY A 166 -28.18 16.12 17.21
CA GLY A 166 -29.14 15.07 17.57
C GLY A 166 -28.54 13.66 17.57
N ALA A 167 -29.40 12.64 17.39
CA ALA A 167 -29.01 11.23 17.46
C ALA A 167 -28.00 10.79 16.39
N GLY A 168 -27.74 11.61 15.35
CA GLY A 168 -26.75 11.36 14.32
C GLY A 168 -25.32 11.76 14.68
N ASP A 169 -25.11 12.37 15.85
CA ASP A 169 -23.79 12.84 16.28
C ASP A 169 -22.83 11.68 16.53
N SER A 170 -21.74 11.62 15.77
CA SER A 170 -20.82 10.48 15.76
C SER A 170 -19.39 10.90 15.43
N LEU A 171 -18.42 10.03 15.70
CA LEU A 171 -17.07 10.19 15.20
C LEU A 171 -16.96 9.63 13.78
N CYS A 172 -16.57 10.46 12.83
CA CYS A 172 -16.19 10.01 11.50
C CYS A 172 -14.68 9.83 11.45
N TRP A 173 -14.22 8.76 10.79
CA TRP A 173 -12.80 8.55 10.56
C TRP A 173 -12.37 9.08 9.20
N VAL A 174 -11.12 9.52 9.13
CA VAL A 174 -10.37 9.78 7.91
C VAL A 174 -9.11 8.93 7.93
N GLU A 175 -8.89 8.17 6.86
CA GLU A 175 -7.72 7.32 6.67
C GLU A 175 -6.90 7.85 5.51
N VAL A 176 -5.59 8.00 5.74
CA VAL A 176 -4.63 8.39 4.73
C VAL A 176 -3.69 7.22 4.51
N SER A 177 -3.61 6.76 3.26
CA SER A 177 -2.65 5.75 2.81
C SER A 177 -1.65 6.41 1.88
N VAL A 178 -0.36 6.26 2.18
CA VAL A 178 0.73 6.75 1.34
C VAL A 178 1.55 5.58 0.81
N ARG A 179 2.00 5.72 -0.43
CA ARG A 179 2.98 4.85 -1.07
C ARG A 179 3.99 5.70 -1.84
N PRO A 180 5.23 5.22 -2.06
CA PRO A 180 6.20 5.97 -2.84
C PRO A 180 5.65 6.36 -4.21
N ALA A 181 5.84 7.62 -4.60
CA ALA A 181 5.52 8.12 -5.94
C ALA A 181 6.59 7.68 -6.94
N ALA A 182 6.18 7.51 -8.21
CA ALA A 182 7.14 7.28 -9.28
C ALA A 182 7.92 8.58 -9.56
N HIS A 183 9.13 8.45 -10.09
CA HIS A 183 9.99 9.60 -10.36
C HIS A 183 9.32 10.55 -11.38
N GLY A 184 9.20 11.83 -11.03
CA GLY A 184 8.60 12.84 -11.90
C GLY A 184 7.07 12.96 -11.83
N GLU A 185 6.40 12.20 -10.95
CA GLU A 185 4.98 12.44 -10.67
C GLU A 185 4.79 13.64 -9.76
N ASP A 186 3.83 14.50 -10.10
CA ASP A 186 3.40 15.56 -9.21
C ASP A 186 2.57 14.97 -8.05
N GLU A 187 3.06 15.18 -6.83
CA GLU A 187 2.46 14.64 -5.62
C GLU A 187 1.08 15.24 -5.36
N GLU A 188 0.86 16.52 -5.66
CA GLU A 188 -0.43 17.18 -5.40
C GLU A 188 -1.54 16.61 -6.29
N SER A 189 -1.28 16.47 -7.59
CA SER A 189 -2.22 15.82 -8.51
C SER A 189 -2.44 14.34 -8.21
N SER A 190 -1.50 13.68 -7.50
CA SER A 190 -1.62 12.28 -7.11
C SER A 190 -2.51 12.02 -5.88
N ILE A 191 -2.92 13.06 -5.16
CA ILE A 191 -3.85 12.94 -4.02
C ILE A 191 -5.25 12.64 -4.56
N ALA A 192 -5.82 11.51 -4.14
CA ALA A 192 -7.14 11.04 -4.56
C ALA A 192 -8.00 10.62 -3.37
N GLY A 193 -9.27 11.02 -3.38
CA GLY A 193 -10.33 10.59 -2.47
C GLY A 193 -11.41 9.82 -3.24
N PRO A 194 -11.28 8.50 -3.44
CA PRO A 194 -12.28 7.75 -4.18
C PRO A 194 -13.68 7.87 -3.53
N GLY A 195 -14.67 8.26 -4.32
CA GLY A 195 -16.06 8.38 -3.88
C GLY A 195 -16.42 9.68 -3.15
N VAL A 196 -15.50 10.65 -3.03
CA VAL A 196 -15.82 12.01 -2.58
C VAL A 196 -16.22 12.89 -3.76
N ASP A 197 -17.01 13.94 -3.51
CA ASP A 197 -17.35 14.90 -4.55
C ASP A 197 -16.15 15.79 -4.95
N ALA A 198 -16.29 16.54 -6.05
CA ALA A 198 -15.22 17.37 -6.58
C ALA A 198 -14.79 18.51 -5.62
N ALA A 199 -15.71 19.01 -4.79
CA ALA A 199 -15.42 20.11 -3.85
C ALA A 199 -14.60 19.59 -2.67
N LEU A 200 -15.00 18.48 -2.06
CA LEU A 200 -14.26 17.81 -1.00
C LEU A 200 -12.91 17.31 -1.51
N GLN A 201 -12.85 16.78 -2.74
CA GLN A 201 -11.58 16.39 -3.37
C GLN A 201 -10.61 17.58 -3.49
N ALA A 202 -11.09 18.75 -3.93
CA ALA A 202 -10.27 19.95 -4.03
C ALA A 202 -9.81 20.45 -2.66
N GLN A 203 -10.69 20.42 -1.65
CA GLN A 203 -10.35 20.80 -0.28
C GLN A 203 -9.29 19.86 0.33
N VAL A 204 -9.44 18.54 0.17
CA VAL A 204 -8.46 17.54 0.63
C VAL A 204 -7.09 17.81 0.03
N ARG A 205 -7.02 18.11 -1.27
CA ARG A 205 -5.77 18.46 -1.96
C ARG A 205 -5.14 19.72 -1.36
N ALA A 206 -5.91 20.79 -1.23
CA ALA A 206 -5.41 22.07 -0.71
C ALA A 206 -4.87 21.95 0.73
N VAL A 207 -5.59 21.22 1.60
CA VAL A 207 -5.19 21.00 3.00
C VAL A 207 -3.89 20.22 3.09
N LEU A 208 -3.79 19.09 2.38
CA LEU A 208 -2.58 18.26 2.41
C LEU A 208 -1.38 18.96 1.76
N ALA A 209 -1.58 19.65 0.63
CA ALA A 209 -0.51 20.41 -0.03
C ALA A 209 0.03 21.50 0.90
N GLY A 210 -0.85 22.27 1.55
CA GLY A 210 -0.47 23.27 2.55
C GLY A 210 0.29 22.66 3.72
N ALA A 211 -0.25 21.62 4.36
CA ALA A 211 0.37 21.02 5.53
C ALA A 211 1.74 20.37 5.21
N ARG A 212 1.91 19.79 4.02
CA ARG A 212 3.18 19.21 3.57
C ARG A 212 4.21 20.28 3.21
N HIS A 213 3.77 21.43 2.68
CA HIS A 213 4.65 22.58 2.49
C HIS A 213 5.28 23.01 3.82
N HIS A 214 4.50 23.04 4.90
CA HIS A 214 4.99 23.37 6.24
C HIS A 214 6.06 22.39 6.75
N ASP A 215 5.93 21.09 6.47
CA ASP A 215 6.89 20.06 6.93
C ASP A 215 8.30 20.20 6.34
N GLY A 216 8.45 20.92 5.22
CA GLY A 216 9.75 21.21 4.60
C GLY A 216 10.54 20.01 4.07
N ARG A 217 10.06 18.77 4.23
CA ARG A 217 10.76 17.53 3.82
C ARG A 217 9.82 16.47 3.23
N GLY A 218 10.08 16.08 1.98
CA GLY A 218 9.46 14.94 1.32
C GLY A 218 8.31 15.28 0.36
N ALA A 219 8.30 16.50 -0.19
CA ALA A 219 7.44 16.85 -1.32
C ALA A 219 7.90 16.11 -2.59
N GLY A 220 6.95 15.61 -3.37
CA GLY A 220 7.17 14.85 -4.60
C GLY A 220 7.48 13.36 -4.41
N GLN A 221 7.26 12.81 -3.22
CA GLN A 221 7.66 11.44 -2.86
C GLN A 221 6.48 10.50 -2.62
N TRP A 222 5.25 11.00 -2.51
CA TRP A 222 4.12 10.19 -2.03
C TRP A 222 2.90 10.24 -2.95
N ARG A 223 2.40 9.08 -3.36
CA ARG A 223 1.02 8.95 -3.85
C ARG A 223 0.09 8.71 -2.70
N THR A 224 -1.01 9.45 -2.66
CA THR A 224 -1.86 9.53 -1.48
C THR A 224 -3.30 9.18 -1.81
N THR A 225 -3.86 8.23 -1.05
CA THR A 225 -5.28 7.91 -1.10
C THR A 225 -5.93 8.28 0.23
N VAL A 226 -7.03 9.03 0.18
CA VAL A 226 -7.80 9.47 1.34
C VAL A 226 -9.17 8.80 1.32
N ARG A 227 -9.60 8.27 2.46
CA ARG A 227 -10.92 7.65 2.64
C ARG A 227 -11.60 8.22 3.87
N PHE A 228 -12.90 8.44 3.77
CA PHE A 228 -13.75 8.85 4.89
C PHE A 228 -14.70 7.72 5.27
N GLY A 229 -15.03 7.60 6.56
CA GLY A 229 -16.04 6.66 7.06
C GLY A 229 -17.46 7.02 6.65
N GLU A 230 -17.72 8.32 6.53
CA GLU A 230 -18.91 8.91 5.94
C GLU A 230 -18.41 10.04 5.03
N ALA A 231 -18.84 10.05 3.76
CA ALA A 231 -18.41 11.06 2.78
C ALA A 231 -19.42 12.20 2.64
N ARG A 232 -20.63 12.05 3.20
CA ARG A 232 -21.69 13.06 3.22
C ARG A 232 -21.65 13.83 4.52
N PHE A 233 -20.69 14.73 4.64
CA PHE A 233 -20.63 15.70 5.74
C PHE A 233 -20.39 17.11 5.20
N GLN A 234 -20.57 18.11 6.06
CA GLN A 234 -20.32 19.50 5.75
C GLN A 234 -19.37 20.13 6.77
N GLY A 235 -18.66 21.16 6.33
CA GLY A 235 -17.72 21.93 7.15
C GLY A 235 -16.30 21.40 7.14
N ALA A 236 -15.39 22.21 7.69
CA ALA A 236 -13.95 21.99 7.63
C ALA A 236 -13.37 21.37 8.92
N SER A 237 -14.18 20.82 9.82
CA SER A 237 -13.68 20.26 11.09
C SER A 237 -12.84 18.99 10.93
N PHE A 238 -12.87 18.38 9.76
CA PHE A 238 -12.06 17.20 9.44
C PHE A 238 -10.60 17.54 9.11
N GLU A 239 -10.28 18.80 8.78
CA GLU A 239 -8.98 19.15 8.19
C GLU A 239 -7.82 18.81 9.12
N LEU A 240 -7.92 19.14 10.42
CA LEU A 240 -6.87 18.78 11.37
C LEU A 240 -6.71 17.24 11.47
N ALA A 241 -7.81 16.47 11.51
CA ALA A 241 -7.74 15.02 11.54
C ALA A 241 -7.08 14.46 10.27
N LEU A 242 -7.41 15.01 9.10
CA LEU A 242 -6.78 14.64 7.83
C LEU A 242 -5.27 14.91 7.86
N VAL A 243 -4.84 16.08 8.35
CA VAL A 243 -3.43 16.43 8.50
C VAL A 243 -2.72 15.48 9.46
N MET A 244 -3.33 15.14 10.60
CA MET A 244 -2.73 14.20 11.54
C MET A 244 -2.59 12.80 10.94
N ALA A 245 -3.61 12.30 10.25
CA ALA A 245 -3.57 11.01 9.57
C ALA A 245 -2.45 10.98 8.52
N ASP A 246 -2.30 12.04 7.72
CA ASP A 246 -1.23 12.15 6.73
C ASP A 246 0.16 12.15 7.37
N ARG A 247 0.36 12.96 8.42
CA ARG A 247 1.64 13.02 9.13
C ARG A 247 2.00 11.68 9.75
N MET A 248 1.05 10.98 10.38
CA MET A 248 1.27 9.64 10.93
C MET A 248 1.62 8.64 9.83
N ALA A 249 0.89 8.64 8.71
CA ALA A 249 1.17 7.74 7.59
C ALA A 249 2.57 7.97 6.99
N ARG A 250 3.04 9.22 6.95
CA ARG A 250 4.41 9.58 6.51
C ARG A 250 5.48 9.48 7.60
N GLY A 251 5.16 9.00 8.81
CA GLY A 251 6.10 8.90 9.92
C GLY A 251 6.60 10.26 10.46
N ARG A 252 5.81 11.33 10.28
CA ARG A 252 6.06 12.70 10.76
C ARG A 252 5.35 13.04 12.07
N GLU A 253 4.59 12.10 12.60
CA GLU A 253 3.87 12.23 13.86
C GLU A 253 3.90 10.90 14.61
N PHE A 254 3.91 10.96 15.94
CA PHE A 254 3.84 9.78 16.78
C PHE A 254 2.42 9.21 16.82
N LEU A 255 2.33 7.89 16.71
CA LEU A 255 1.07 7.18 16.91
C LEU A 255 0.63 7.30 18.37
N ALA A 256 -0.65 7.60 18.61
CA ALA A 256 -1.24 7.50 19.93
C ALA A 256 -1.31 6.03 20.38
N ARG A 257 -1.45 5.80 21.70
CA ARG A 257 -1.69 4.45 22.23
C ARG A 257 -3.07 3.91 21.79
N GLY A 258 -4.05 4.80 21.70
CA GLY A 258 -5.39 4.56 21.16
C GLY A 258 -5.60 5.34 19.84
N ARG A 259 -6.72 6.04 19.72
CA ARG A 259 -7.08 6.81 18.53
C ARG A 259 -6.54 8.24 18.61
N VAL A 260 -6.35 8.88 17.45
CA VAL A 260 -6.17 10.33 17.36
C VAL A 260 -7.52 10.97 17.02
N LEU A 261 -8.13 11.65 17.97
CA LEU A 261 -9.36 12.42 17.76
C LEU A 261 -8.95 13.89 17.55
N ALA A 262 -9.31 14.50 16.43
CA ALA A 262 -8.87 15.85 16.10
C ALA A 262 -10.00 16.66 15.45
N THR A 263 -10.07 17.93 15.82
CA THR A 263 -10.98 18.90 15.20
C THR A 263 -10.28 20.23 15.03
N GLY A 264 -10.46 20.86 13.88
CA GLY A 264 -9.82 22.12 13.55
C GLY A 264 -9.79 22.32 12.03
N GLN A 265 -9.65 23.57 11.61
CA GLN A 265 -9.49 23.96 10.21
C GLN A 265 -8.30 24.89 10.10
N SER A 266 -7.85 25.22 8.88
CA SER A 266 -7.01 26.40 8.69
C SER A 266 -7.01 26.91 7.27
N SER A 267 -6.94 28.23 7.12
CA SER A 267 -6.58 28.87 5.85
C SER A 267 -5.06 28.99 5.65
N ALA A 268 -4.27 28.67 6.67
CA ALA A 268 -2.82 28.87 6.69
C ALA A 268 -2.06 27.57 7.04
N TRP A 269 -2.48 26.44 6.48
CA TRP A 269 -1.81 25.14 6.66
C TRP A 269 -0.34 25.16 6.25
N HIS A 270 0.04 25.97 5.27
CA HIS A 270 1.44 26.21 4.85
C HIS A 270 2.32 26.81 5.97
N ALA A 271 1.73 27.54 6.91
CA ALA A 271 2.39 28.06 8.11
C ALA A 271 2.19 27.13 9.33
N GLY A 272 1.53 25.99 9.12
CA GLY A 272 1.23 25.01 10.15
C GLY A 272 0.20 25.45 11.18
N ARG A 273 -0.54 26.53 10.94
CA ARG A 273 -1.49 27.08 11.92
C ARG A 273 -2.74 26.21 12.06
N VAL A 274 -3.30 26.15 13.27
CA VAL A 274 -4.60 25.52 13.55
C VAL A 274 -5.60 26.56 14.00
N ASP A 275 -6.70 26.69 13.28
CA ASP A 275 -7.80 27.62 13.54
C ASP A 275 -9.02 26.93 14.16
N THR A 276 -9.86 27.75 14.79
CA THR A 276 -11.11 27.32 15.43
C THR A 276 -12.13 26.82 14.42
N VAL A 277 -13.03 25.96 14.87
CA VAL A 277 -14.22 25.54 14.11
C VAL A 277 -15.48 25.78 14.94
N GLU A 278 -16.64 25.84 14.30
CA GLU A 278 -17.92 26.02 14.98
C GLU A 278 -18.31 24.79 15.81
N GLY A 279 -19.25 24.99 16.74
CA GLY A 279 -19.85 23.91 17.52
C GLY A 279 -18.98 23.40 18.67
N LEU A 280 -18.23 24.26 19.36
CA LEU A 280 -17.35 23.90 20.49
C LEU A 280 -18.07 23.03 21.52
N GLY A 281 -19.19 23.50 22.08
CA GLY A 281 -19.93 22.78 23.13
C GLY A 281 -20.35 21.37 22.72
N PRO A 282 -21.14 21.21 21.63
CA PRO A 282 -21.54 19.90 21.13
C PRO A 282 -20.36 18.98 20.78
N LYS A 283 -19.29 19.51 20.17
CA LYS A 283 -18.08 18.72 19.84
C LYS A 283 -17.34 18.27 21.10
N CYS A 284 -17.20 19.13 22.11
CA CYS A 284 -16.64 18.76 23.40
C CYS A 284 -17.48 17.66 24.08
N ALA A 285 -18.81 17.77 24.06
CA ALA A 285 -19.70 16.75 24.62
C ALA A 285 -19.57 15.40 23.90
N LEU A 286 -19.53 15.40 22.57
CA LEU A 286 -19.32 14.20 21.75
C LEU A 286 -17.94 13.58 22.03
N LEU A 287 -16.87 14.37 22.04
CA LEU A 287 -15.52 13.88 22.33
C LEU A 287 -15.42 13.29 23.75
N ALA A 288 -16.03 13.92 24.76
CA ALA A 288 -16.07 13.38 26.12
C ALA A 288 -16.84 12.06 26.21
N ARG A 289 -17.97 11.96 25.49
CA ARG A 289 -18.78 10.74 25.44
C ARG A 289 -18.01 9.58 24.82
N GLU A 290 -17.38 9.82 23.68
CA GLU A 290 -16.75 8.78 22.84
C GLU A 290 -15.30 8.47 23.22
N ALA A 291 -14.66 9.27 24.07
CA ALA A 291 -13.27 9.07 24.48
C ALA A 291 -13.06 7.72 25.17
N ALA A 292 -12.00 7.01 24.74
CA ALA A 292 -11.56 5.74 25.27
C ALA A 292 -10.12 5.84 25.83
N PRO A 293 -9.70 4.89 26.69
CA PRO A 293 -8.34 4.85 27.21
C PRO A 293 -7.29 4.83 26.09
N GLY A 294 -6.28 5.69 26.21
CA GLY A 294 -5.18 5.81 25.23
C GLY A 294 -5.44 6.80 24.09
N ASP A 295 -6.66 7.33 23.96
CA ASP A 295 -6.96 8.34 22.93
C ASP A 295 -6.16 9.64 23.14
N ARG A 296 -5.74 10.25 22.03
CA ARG A 296 -5.13 11.58 21.98
C ARG A 296 -6.09 12.53 21.29
N ILE A 297 -6.60 13.50 22.03
CA ILE A 297 -7.59 14.47 21.58
C ILE A 297 -6.90 15.81 21.30
N LEU A 298 -7.01 16.29 20.06
CA LEU A 298 -6.43 17.54 19.59
C LEU A 298 -7.54 18.52 19.27
N VAL A 299 -7.55 19.66 19.96
CA VAL A 299 -8.49 20.75 19.74
C VAL A 299 -7.74 22.05 19.51
N PRO A 300 -8.31 23.05 18.83
CA PRO A 300 -7.62 24.31 18.56
C PRO A 300 -7.27 25.05 19.86
N ARG A 301 -6.07 25.64 19.95
CA ARG A 301 -5.62 26.42 21.12
C ARG A 301 -6.59 27.53 21.50
N ALA A 302 -7.23 28.16 20.50
CA ALA A 302 -8.22 29.21 20.71
C ALA A 302 -9.44 28.77 21.55
N TRP A 303 -9.70 27.46 21.67
CA TRP A 303 -10.77 26.93 22.53
C TRP A 303 -10.40 26.92 24.01
N GLU A 304 -9.12 27.03 24.38
CA GLU A 304 -8.63 26.77 25.74
C GLU A 304 -9.39 27.54 26.83
N ALA A 305 -9.68 28.83 26.60
CA ALA A 305 -10.42 29.68 27.54
C ALA A 305 -11.94 29.43 27.56
N GLN A 306 -12.46 28.67 26.58
CA GLN A 306 -13.90 28.42 26.36
C GLN A 306 -14.26 26.95 26.56
N LEU A 307 -13.30 26.10 26.95
CA LEU A 307 -13.56 24.70 27.22
C LEU A 307 -14.54 24.55 28.39
N PRO A 308 -15.46 23.57 28.34
CA PRO A 308 -16.35 23.32 29.47
C PRO A 308 -15.56 23.06 30.76
N PRO A 309 -16.07 23.52 31.93
CA PRO A 309 -15.45 23.23 33.21
C PRO A 309 -15.24 21.72 33.40
N LEU A 310 -14.13 21.32 34.04
CA LEU A 310 -13.77 19.92 34.34
C LEU A 310 -13.57 18.99 33.12
N TRP A 311 -13.82 19.44 31.89
CA TRP A 311 -13.77 18.60 30.69
C TRP A 311 -12.43 17.86 30.49
N ARG A 312 -11.31 18.55 30.78
CA ARG A 312 -9.98 17.93 30.71
C ARG A 312 -9.79 16.84 31.78
N GLU A 313 -10.38 17.02 32.94
CA GLU A 313 -10.30 16.08 34.05
C GLU A 313 -11.15 14.84 33.78
N GLU A 314 -12.36 15.02 33.23
CA GLU A 314 -13.24 13.93 32.78
C GLU A 314 -12.55 13.05 31.74
N LEU A 315 -11.89 13.65 30.75
CA LEU A 315 -11.14 12.92 29.73
C LEU A 315 -9.94 12.18 30.31
N ARG A 316 -9.22 12.82 31.24
CA ARG A 316 -8.11 12.18 31.94
C ARG A 316 -8.57 10.99 32.78
N ALA A 317 -9.72 11.10 33.45
CA ALA A 317 -10.31 10.01 34.23
C ALA A 317 -10.68 8.80 33.36
N ARG A 318 -10.99 9.02 32.07
CA ARG A 318 -11.20 7.97 31.06
C ARG A 318 -9.90 7.42 30.45
N GLY A 319 -8.74 7.93 30.87
CA GLY A 319 -7.44 7.53 30.31
C GLY A 319 -7.13 8.14 28.94
N ALA A 320 -7.87 9.18 28.52
CA ALA A 320 -7.57 9.96 27.32
C ALA A 320 -6.69 11.17 27.64
N SER A 321 -5.95 11.64 26.64
CA SER A 321 -5.11 12.82 26.71
C SER A 321 -5.68 13.94 25.83
N VAL A 322 -5.51 15.19 26.25
CA VAL A 322 -5.99 16.36 25.51
C VAL A 322 -4.85 17.33 25.29
N ALA A 323 -4.70 17.83 24.07
CA ALA A 323 -3.82 18.93 23.73
C ALA A 323 -4.60 20.03 22.99
N CYS A 324 -4.42 21.26 23.45
CA CYS A 324 -4.86 22.47 22.77
C CYS A 324 -3.72 22.93 21.85
N VAL A 325 -3.91 22.84 20.54
CA VAL A 325 -2.84 23.00 19.55
C VAL A 325 -3.04 24.28 18.74
N ASP A 326 -1.99 25.09 18.65
CA ASP A 326 -1.94 26.31 17.82
C ASP A 326 -1.26 26.05 16.47
N ARG A 327 -0.37 25.06 16.43
CA ARG A 327 0.34 24.63 15.23
C ARG A 327 0.45 23.11 15.11
N ILE A 328 0.61 22.62 13.88
CA ILE A 328 1.07 21.26 13.56
C ILE A 328 2.61 21.24 13.57
N GLY A 329 3.23 20.11 13.94
CA GLY A 329 4.68 20.01 14.17
C GLY A 329 5.00 19.64 15.61
N ILE A 330 6.28 19.59 16.00
CA ILE A 330 6.67 19.14 17.36
C ILE A 330 6.01 20.05 18.41
N ILE A 331 5.15 19.43 19.22
CA ILE A 331 4.55 19.94 20.47
C ILE A 331 5.12 19.12 21.62
#